data_AF-A0A523UET5-F1
#
_entry.id   AF-A0A523UET5-F1
#
_cell.length_a   1.000
_cell.length_b   1.000
_cell.length_c   1.000
_cell.angle_alpha   90.00
_cell.angle_beta   90.00
_cell.angle_gamma   90.00
#
_symmetry.space_group_name_H-M   'P 1'
#
loop_
_entity.id
_entity.type
_entity.pdbx_description
1 polymer ?
#
loop_
_entity_poly.entity_id
_entity_poly.type
_entity_poly.pdbx_seq_one_letter_code
_entity_poly.pdbx_strand_id
1 'polypeptide(L)'
;MKNIFYGWRVVGVAFLCLFFFSGCGVYSFSLYIKPLQAEFGWSRSEIFTAFTLFFLVTAVASPSIGRLVASFGARTLMSAGALTTGLSFILLSLINNLWQFYIAYAVLGISFSAMGHIPATTIVTNWFKKRRGTAVGIMSAGIGIG
;
A
#
# COMPACT_ATOMS: atom_id res chain seq x y z
N MET A 1 -6.45 33.81 6.24
CA MET A 1 -5.99 32.55 5.61
C MET A 1 -7.14 31.54 5.67
N LYS A 2 -7.76 31.20 4.53
CA LYS A 2 -8.94 30.32 4.49
C LYS A 2 -8.56 28.93 4.99
N ASN A 3 -9.10 28.52 6.14
CA ASN A 3 -8.89 27.19 6.71
C ASN A 3 -9.41 26.14 5.73
N ILE A 4 -8.48 25.53 4.98
CA ILE A 4 -8.77 24.41 4.07
C ILE A 4 -9.39 23.29 4.92
N PHE A 5 -10.59 22.85 4.53
CA PHE A 5 -11.35 21.82 5.22
C PHE A 5 -10.46 20.60 5.47
N TYR A 6 -10.37 20.16 6.73
CA TYR A 6 -9.41 19.12 7.15
C TYR A 6 -9.53 17.82 6.33
N GLY A 7 -10.74 17.50 5.83
CA GLY A 7 -10.98 16.37 4.94
C GLY A 7 -10.17 16.38 3.64
N TRP A 8 -9.83 17.55 3.09
CA TRP A 8 -8.98 17.62 1.88
C TRP A 8 -7.52 17.27 2.15
N ARG A 9 -7.00 17.55 3.35
CA ARG A 9 -5.66 17.08 3.76
C ARG A 9 -5.62 15.55 3.84
N VAL A 10 -6.69 14.94 4.34
CA VAL A 10 -6.81 13.48 4.42
C VAL A 10 -6.86 12.84 3.02
N VAL A 11 -7.56 13.45 2.07
CA VAL A 11 -7.57 13.01 0.66
C VAL A 11 -6.16 13.12 0.06
N GLY A 12 -5.42 14.19 0.33
CA GLY A 12 -4.03 14.34 -0.14
C GLY A 12 -3.08 13.25 0.41
N VAL A 13 -3.21 12.92 1.70
CA VAL A 13 -2.42 11.82 2.30
C VAL A 13 -2.81 10.47 1.70
N ALA A 14 -4.10 10.21 1.52
CA ALA A 14 -4.59 8.98 0.89
C ALA A 14 -4.13 8.88 -0.58
N PHE A 15 -4.15 9.98 -1.32
CA PHE A 15 -3.61 10.07 -2.67
C PHE A 15 -2.12 9.70 -2.70
N LEU A 16 -1.30 10.29 -1.81
CA LEU A 16 0.13 9.99 -1.74
C LEU A 16 0.37 8.51 -1.38
N CYS A 17 -0.38 7.97 -0.43
CA CYS A 17 -0.28 6.55 -0.08
C CYS A 17 -0.58 5.65 -1.29
N LEU A 18 -1.62 5.97 -2.06
CA LEU A 18 -2.00 5.23 -3.25
C LEU A 18 -1.05 5.44 -4.45
N PHE A 19 -0.44 6.62 -4.55
CA PHE A 19 0.61 6.90 -5.51
C PHE A 19 1.86 6.06 -5.24
N PHE A 20 2.33 6.02 -3.99
CA PHE A 20 3.44 5.16 -3.60
C PHE A 20 3.11 3.67 -3.73
N PHE A 21 1.85 3.28 -3.46
CA PHE A 21 1.37 1.94 -3.75
C PHE A 21 1.58 1.61 -5.23
N SER A 22 0.93 2.35 -6.13
CA SER A 22 0.95 2.00 -7.54
C SER A 22 2.36 2.07 -8.12
N GLY A 23 3.04 3.19 -7.89
CA GLY A 23 4.34 3.46 -8.48
C GLY A 23 5.43 2.56 -7.93
N CYS A 24 5.62 2.51 -6.60
CA CYS A 24 6.72 1.75 -6.01
C CYS A 24 6.40 0.27 -5.78
N GLY A 25 5.14 -0.08 -5.53
CA GLY A 25 4.74 -1.45 -5.19
C GLY A 25 4.49 -2.34 -6.40
N VAL A 26 3.74 -1.86 -7.41
CA VAL A 26 3.27 -2.69 -8.52
C VAL A 26 4.06 -2.43 -9.80
N TYR A 27 4.21 -1.16 -10.19
CA TYR A 27 4.90 -0.82 -11.44
C TYR A 27 6.41 -0.92 -11.32
N SER A 28 7.01 -0.38 -10.25
CA SER A 28 8.46 -0.49 -10.05
C SER A 28 8.91 -1.93 -9.85
N PHE A 29 8.05 -2.82 -9.35
CA PHE A 29 8.36 -4.25 -9.25
C PHE A 29 8.82 -4.84 -10.58
N SER A 30 8.12 -4.52 -11.67
CA SER A 30 8.45 -5.00 -13.00
C SER A 30 9.81 -4.48 -13.50
N LEU A 31 10.26 -3.32 -13.01
CA LEU A 31 11.59 -2.77 -13.31
C LEU A 31 12.70 -3.49 -12.53
N TYR A 32 12.43 -3.92 -11.29
CA TYR A 32 13.41 -4.59 -10.43
C TYR A 32 13.70 -6.04 -10.82
N ILE A 33 12.85 -6.68 -11.64
CA ILE A 33 13.06 -8.07 -12.06
C ILE A 33 14.43 -8.24 -12.72
N LYS A 34 14.78 -7.41 -13.72
CA LYS A 34 16.07 -7.52 -14.43
C LYS A 34 17.30 -7.36 -13.52
N PRO A 35 17.42 -6.32 -12.68
CA PRO A 35 18.56 -6.17 -11.78
C PRO A 35 18.61 -7.27 -10.70
N LEU A 36 17.47 -7.70 -10.14
CA LEU A 36 17.43 -8.82 -9.18
C LEU A 36 17.93 -10.13 -9.80
N GLN A 37 17.56 -10.40 -11.06
CA GLN A 37 18.09 -11.56 -11.79
C GLN A 37 19.60 -11.44 -12.05
N ALA A 38 20.11 -10.24 -12.32
CA ALA A 38 21.52 -10.02 -12.61
C ALA A 38 22.41 -10.11 -11.36
N GLU A 39 21.93 -9.61 -10.22
CA GLU A 39 22.68 -9.57 -8.96
C GLU A 39 22.62 -10.89 -8.20
N PHE A 40 21.45 -11.52 -8.14
CA PHE A 40 21.24 -12.74 -7.35
C PHE A 40 21.13 -14.03 -8.18
N GLY A 41 21.00 -13.92 -9.51
CA GLY A 41 20.84 -15.08 -10.39
C GLY A 41 19.48 -15.78 -10.30
N TRP A 42 18.50 -15.19 -9.60
CA TRP A 42 17.20 -15.81 -9.36
C TRP A 42 16.36 -15.96 -10.64
N SER A 43 15.55 -17.01 -10.69
CA SER A 43 14.63 -17.23 -11.80
C SER A 43 13.48 -16.21 -11.77
N ARG A 44 12.90 -15.88 -12.93
CA ARG A 44 11.70 -15.02 -12.98
C ARG A 44 10.57 -15.63 -12.16
N SER A 45 10.46 -16.96 -12.18
CA SER A 45 9.45 -17.72 -11.45
C SER A 45 9.49 -17.41 -9.94
N GLU A 46 10.68 -17.48 -9.33
CA GLU A 46 10.86 -17.20 -7.89
C GLU A 46 10.48 -15.77 -7.52
N ILE A 47 10.86 -14.79 -8.36
CA ILE A 47 10.51 -13.39 -8.15
C ILE A 47 8.98 -13.21 -8.24
N PHE A 48 8.33 -13.81 -9.23
CA PHE A 48 6.87 -13.78 -9.36
C PHE A 48 6.16 -14.56 -8.25
N THR A 49 6.77 -15.59 -7.67
CA THR A 49 6.22 -16.28 -6.49
C THR A 49 6.14 -15.33 -5.30
N ALA A 50 7.15 -14.49 -5.07
CA ALA A 50 7.10 -13.47 -4.02
C ALA A 50 5.96 -12.47 -4.23
N PHE A 51 5.79 -12.03 -5.48
CA PHE A 51 4.73 -11.10 -5.85
C PHE A 51 3.33 -11.73 -5.69
N THR A 52 3.20 -13.00 -6.06
CA THR A 52 1.97 -13.77 -5.87
C THR A 52 1.66 -13.91 -4.39
N LEU A 53 2.67 -14.24 -3.56
CA LEU A 53 2.54 -14.34 -2.11
C LEU A 53 2.07 -13.02 -1.51
N PHE A 54 2.62 -11.90 -1.98
CA PHE A 54 2.20 -10.56 -1.56
C PHE A 54 0.71 -10.32 -1.84
N PHE A 55 0.21 -10.63 -3.04
CA PHE A 55 -1.22 -10.50 -3.35
C PHE A 55 -2.08 -11.44 -2.50
N LEU A 56 -1.60 -12.68 -2.27
CA LEU A 56 -2.30 -13.68 -1.47
C LEU A 56 -2.42 -13.24 -0.01
N VAL A 57 -1.32 -12.76 0.58
CA VAL A 57 -1.29 -12.21 1.94
C VAL A 57 -2.16 -10.97 2.04
N THR A 58 -2.10 -10.07 1.05
CA THR A 58 -2.94 -8.87 1.01
C THR A 58 -4.43 -9.25 0.97
N ALA A 59 -4.79 -10.23 0.15
CA ALA A 59 -6.16 -10.74 0.01
C ALA A 59 -6.66 -11.36 1.32
N VAL A 60 -5.86 -12.22 1.96
CA VAL A 60 -6.22 -12.86 3.24
C VAL A 60 -6.27 -11.86 4.40
N ALA A 61 -5.39 -10.85 4.40
CA ALA A 61 -5.38 -9.80 5.41
C ALA A 61 -6.54 -8.80 5.26
N SER A 62 -7.08 -8.65 4.04
CA SER A 62 -8.09 -7.62 3.74
C SER A 62 -9.37 -7.67 4.59
N PRO A 63 -9.97 -8.84 4.91
CA PRO A 63 -11.19 -8.89 5.72
C PRO A 63 -10.90 -8.58 7.19
N SER A 64 -9.77 -9.09 7.71
CA SER A 64 -9.30 -8.84 9.08
C SER A 64 -9.09 -7.35 9.31
N ILE A 65 -8.44 -6.69 8.35
CA ILE A 65 -8.18 -5.26 8.42
C ILE A 65 -9.46 -4.46 8.24
N GLY A 66 -10.38 -4.86 7.36
CA GLY A 66 -11.70 -4.25 7.26
C GLY A 66 -12.46 -4.23 8.60
N ARG A 67 -12.34 -5.29 9.41
CA ARG A 67 -12.88 -5.33 10.77
C ARG A 67 -12.11 -4.41 11.73
N LEU A 68 -10.78 -4.38 11.67
CA LEU A 68 -9.97 -3.46 12.49
C LEU A 68 -10.24 -1.98 12.15
N VAL A 69 -10.53 -1.65 10.89
CA VAL A 69 -10.93 -0.29 10.48
C VAL A 69 -12.20 0.15 11.20
N ALA A 70 -13.17 -0.76 11.33
CA ALA A 70 -14.43 -0.50 12.00
C ALA A 70 -14.27 -0.30 13.52
N SER A 71 -13.29 -0.95 14.16
CA SER A 71 -13.09 -0.88 15.62
C SER A 71 -12.06 0.16 16.07
N PHE A 72 -10.89 0.26 15.43
CA PHE A 72 -9.79 1.16 15.83
C PHE A 72 -9.83 2.53 15.14
N GLY A 73 -10.73 2.69 14.16
CA GLY A 73 -10.80 3.87 13.33
C GLY A 73 -9.74 3.84 12.22
N ALA A 74 -10.21 4.14 11.02
CA ALA A 74 -9.41 4.16 9.80
C ALA A 74 -8.14 5.06 9.89
N ARG A 75 -8.13 6.09 10.74
CA ARG A 75 -7.01 7.05 10.83
C ARG A 75 -5.76 6.41 11.43
N THR A 76 -5.92 5.71 12.55
CA THR A 76 -4.85 5.01 13.24
C THR A 76 -4.27 3.91 12.36
N LEU A 77 -5.15 3.19 11.64
CA LEU A 77 -4.77 2.11 10.75
C LEU A 77 -3.93 2.61 9.55
N MET A 78 -4.35 3.71 8.91
CA MET A 78 -3.57 4.29 7.81
C MET A 78 -2.19 4.77 8.25
N SER A 79 -2.09 5.38 9.44
CA SER A 79 -0.79 5.82 10.00
C SER A 79 0.11 4.63 10.32
N ALA A 80 -0.43 3.57 10.93
CA ALA A 80 0.31 2.34 11.20
C ALA A 80 0.76 1.64 9.92
N GLY A 81 -0.11 1.60 8.90
CA GLY A 81 0.18 1.07 7.57
C GLY A 81 1.32 1.81 6.89
N ALA A 82 1.30 3.15 6.89
CA ALA A 82 2.37 3.96 6.31
C ALA A 82 3.74 3.71 6.96
N LEU A 83 3.77 3.62 8.30
CA LEU A 83 5.00 3.32 9.05
C LEU A 83 5.53 1.92 8.73
N THR A 84 4.65 0.92 8.71
CA THR A 84 5.03 -0.46 8.42
C THR A 84 5.42 -0.68 6.96
N THR A 85 4.81 0.04 6.01
CA THR A 85 5.26 0.08 4.61
C THR A 85 6.68 0.64 4.50
N GLY A 86 6.97 1.77 5.16
CA GLY A 86 8.33 2.33 5.19
C GLY A 86 9.35 1.34 5.77
N LEU A 87 9.01 0.69 6.87
CA LEU A 87 9.83 -0.36 7.48
C LEU A 87 10.08 -1.53 6.53
N SER A 88 9.05 -1.92 5.77
CA SER A 88 9.17 -3.04 4.83
C SER A 88 10.06 -2.70 3.65
N PHE A 89 10.05 -1.45 3.16
CA PHE A 89 11.00 -0.99 2.15
C PHE A 89 12.44 -0.95 2.66
N ILE A 90 12.65 -0.56 3.92
CA ILE A 90 13.98 -0.64 4.55
C ILE A 90 14.43 -2.10 4.61
N LEU A 91 13.55 -3.01 5.02
CA LEU A 91 13.82 -4.44 5.04
C LEU A 91 14.13 -4.98 3.64
N LEU A 92 13.45 -4.44 2.62
CA LEU A 92 13.68 -4.75 1.21
C LEU A 92 15.02 -4.22 0.69
N SER A 93 15.62 -3.22 1.34
CA SER A 93 16.96 -2.73 1.00
C SER A 93 18.08 -3.58 1.63
N LEU A 94 17.77 -4.41 2.62
CA LEU A 94 18.74 -5.20 3.40
C LEU A 94 18.78 -6.69 3.00
N ILE A 95 18.08 -7.04 1.92
CA ILE A 95 17.90 -8.43 1.50
C ILE A 95 19.18 -8.95 0.88
N ASN A 96 19.65 -10.09 1.37
CA ASN A 96 20.76 -10.82 0.77
C ASN A 96 20.34 -12.22 0.30
N ASN A 97 19.16 -12.70 0.70
CA ASN A 97 18.69 -14.05 0.43
C ASN A 97 17.21 -14.08 -0.01
N LEU A 98 16.87 -15.11 -0.79
CA LEU A 98 15.54 -15.28 -1.39
C LEU A 98 14.42 -15.44 -0.34
N TRP A 99 14.70 -16.09 0.79
CA TRP A 99 13.76 -16.20 1.91
C TRP A 99 13.45 -14.86 2.58
N GLN A 100 14.46 -13.98 2.70
CA GLN A 100 14.25 -12.63 3.23
C GLN A 100 13.38 -11.80 2.29
N PHE A 101 13.51 -12.01 0.97
CA PHE A 101 12.65 -11.40 -0.04
C PHE A 101 11.19 -11.81 0.16
N TYR A 102 10.91 -13.11 0.37
CA TYR A 102 9.55 -13.58 0.64
C TYR A 102 8.96 -13.00 1.92
N ILE A 103 9.75 -12.92 3.00
CA ILE A 103 9.29 -12.34 4.27
C ILE A 103 9.01 -10.85 4.09
N ALA A 104 9.91 -10.10 3.42
CA ALA A 104 9.70 -8.68 3.17
C ALA A 104 8.45 -8.42 2.32
N TYR A 105 8.19 -9.24 1.30
CA TYR A 105 6.94 -9.16 0.51
C TYR A 105 5.70 -9.55 1.31
N ALA A 106 5.78 -10.55 2.20
CA ALA A 106 4.67 -10.89 3.08
C ALA A 106 4.33 -9.75 4.05
N VAL A 107 5.34 -9.15 4.69
CA VAL A 107 5.18 -8.00 5.58
C VAL A 107 4.67 -6.78 4.81
N LEU A 108 5.18 -6.54 3.59
CA LEU A 108 4.63 -5.53 2.69
C LEU A 108 3.15 -5.78 2.48
N GLY A 109 2.72 -7.00 2.12
CA GLY A 109 1.32 -7.32 1.86
C GLY A 109 0.39 -7.05 3.05
N ILE A 110 0.82 -7.35 4.27
CA ILE A 110 0.06 -7.05 5.50
C ILE A 110 -0.05 -5.54 5.70
N SER A 111 1.09 -4.84 5.65
CA SER A 111 1.18 -3.38 5.83
C SER A 111 0.31 -2.66 4.79
N PHE A 112 0.27 -3.22 3.59
CA PHE A 112 -0.45 -2.68 2.47
C PHE A 112 -1.94 -2.92 2.53
N SER A 113 -2.35 -4.08 3.03
CA SER A 113 -3.76 -4.34 3.32
C SER A 113 -4.25 -3.33 4.37
N ALA A 114 -3.39 -2.91 5.33
CA ALA A 114 -3.69 -1.87 6.32
C ALA A 114 -3.78 -0.44 5.74
N MET A 115 -2.97 -0.13 4.73
CA MET A 115 -2.98 1.16 4.02
C MET A 115 -3.85 1.16 2.75
N GLY A 116 -4.50 0.04 2.44
CA GLY A 116 -5.07 -0.25 1.13
C GLY A 116 -6.29 0.59 0.76
N HIS A 117 -6.84 0.29 -0.42
CA HIS A 117 -7.98 1.01 -0.99
C HIS A 117 -9.21 1.03 -0.06
N ILE A 118 -9.42 -0.04 0.71
CA ILE A 118 -10.57 -0.24 1.59
C ILE A 118 -10.58 0.75 2.78
N PRO A 119 -9.52 0.86 3.61
CA PRO A 119 -9.47 1.88 4.66
C PRO A 119 -9.49 3.31 4.10
N ALA A 120 -8.79 3.56 2.99
CA ALA A 120 -8.71 4.88 2.37
C ALA A 120 -10.09 5.36 1.87
N THR A 121 -10.82 4.52 1.13
CA THR A 121 -12.19 4.80 0.67
C THR A 121 -13.15 5.02 1.84
N THR A 122 -13.04 4.20 2.90
CA THR A 122 -13.88 4.30 4.10
C THR A 122 -13.67 5.64 4.83
N ILE A 123 -12.42 6.10 4.95
CA ILE A 123 -12.12 7.41 5.56
C ILE A 123 -12.69 8.56 4.75
N VAL A 124 -12.50 8.53 3.43
CA VAL A 124 -12.89 9.62 2.54
C VAL A 124 -14.42 9.74 2.49
N THR A 125 -15.12 8.61 2.46
CA THR A 125 -16.58 8.54 2.47
C THR A 125 -17.19 8.91 3.83
N ASN A 126 -16.50 8.65 4.94
CA ASN A 126 -16.91 9.13 6.26
C ASN A 126 -16.73 10.65 6.43
N TRP A 127 -15.64 11.23 5.90
CA TRP A 127 -15.35 12.67 6.04
C TRP A 127 -16.17 13.56 5.10
N PHE A 128 -16.48 13.09 3.88
CA PHE A 128 -17.32 13.82 2.93
C PHE A 128 -18.72 13.24 2.92
N LYS A 129 -19.78 14.02 3.16
CA LYS A 129 -21.18 13.59 2.92
C LYS A 129 -21.69 14.03 1.53
N LYS A 130 -21.38 15.25 1.10
CA LYS A 130 -21.92 15.88 -0.12
C LYS A 130 -21.04 15.72 -1.38
N ARG A 131 -19.73 15.45 -1.24
CA ARG A 131 -18.76 15.34 -2.36
C ARG A 131 -17.94 14.03 -2.34
N ARG A 132 -18.58 12.92 -1.94
CA ARG A 132 -17.94 11.59 -1.79
C ARG A 132 -17.26 11.12 -3.07
N GLY A 133 -17.99 11.16 -4.19
CA GLY A 133 -17.50 10.68 -5.48
C GLY A 133 -16.25 11.42 -5.97
N THR A 134 -16.23 12.75 -5.84
CA THR A 134 -15.08 13.56 -6.24
C THR A 134 -13.85 13.29 -5.37
N ALA A 135 -14.04 13.13 -4.05
CA ALA A 135 -12.96 12.87 -3.13
C ALA A 135 -12.36 11.46 -3.32
N VAL A 136 -13.20 10.45 -3.57
CA VAL A 136 -12.76 9.10 -3.93
C VAL A 136 -12.08 9.08 -5.29
N GLY A 137 -12.60 9.82 -6.27
CA GLY A 137 -12.00 9.95 -7.59
C GLY A 137 -10.60 10.55 -7.55
N ILE A 138 -10.42 11.65 -6.80
CA ILE A 138 -9.10 12.27 -6.60
C ILE A 138 -8.16 11.30 -5.92
N MET A 139 -8.59 10.64 -4.83
CA MET A 139 -7.79 9.64 -4.15
C MET A 139 -7.36 8.50 -5.10
N SER A 140 -8.29 7.93 -5.87
CA SER A 140 -8.01 6.87 -6.84
C SER A 140 -7.13 7.33 -8.00
N ALA A 141 -7.14 8.62 -8.35
CA ALA A 141 -6.21 9.16 -9.34
C ALA A 141 -4.74 8.98 -8.92
N GLY A 142 -4.45 8.84 -7.61
CA GLY A 142 -3.11 8.52 -7.13
C GLY A 142 -2.60 7.18 -7.67
N ILE A 143 -3.49 6.20 -7.81
CA ILE A 143 -3.17 4.90 -8.41
C ILE A 143 -2.87 5.04 -9.90
N GLY A 144 -3.59 5.92 -10.61
CA GLY A 144 -3.37 6.11 -12.04
C GLY A 144 -2.10 6.90 -12.38
N ILE A 145 -1.66 7.80 -11.48
CA ILE A 145 -0.49 8.67 -11.70
C ILE A 145 0.80 7.97 -11.23
N GLY A 146 0.73 7.13 -10.20
CA GLY A 146 1.88 6.35 -9.72
C GLY A 146 2.16 5.16 -10.63
#